data_AF-A0A3D5IUV2-F1
#
_entry.id   AF-A0A3D5IUV2-F1
#
_cell.length_a   1.000
_cell.length_b   1.000
_cell.length_c   1.000
_cell.angle_alpha   90.00
_cell.angle_beta   90.00
_cell.angle_gamma   90.00
#
_symmetry.space_group_name_H-M   'P 1'
#
loop_
_entity.id
_entity.type
_entity.pdbx_description
1 polymer ?
#
loop_
_entity_poly.entity_id
_entity_poly.type
_entity_poly.pdbx_seq_one_letter_code
_entity_poly.pdbx_strand_id
1 'polypeptide(L)'
;MNYLTKMKIPFYKPLLAATSAAILASCGSSAPAIVSTPIASIDTIPLKVTALTDAQFKNWPEADLVYDTIPGMSVDRAYSEIIKDQKGTKVIVGVIDSGTDIEHEDLKNVIWTNEDEIPGNGIDDDNNGYIDDIHGWNFLGDAVDENLEFVRIYRKLKPKYEGKSASAISEANREEFILYKDAEAEYNKKLTEAQQNLAQYQQIKSQLVAAHQAVSSQLGKEDYTIDELKAMQATAQPLSQYKAMLLQIQQNVNENIPKAIEELDGAIDYYSDQVKINLNLDLNGRELVGDNPDDLSDRNYGNNNVMGPEADKENIKHGTHVAGIIAAQRNNGIGMNGVAQNVEIMA
;
A
#
# COMPACT_ATOMS: atom_id res chain seq x y z
N MET A 1 41.97 40.71 -31.99
CA MET A 1 42.87 41.63 -31.25
C MET A 1 42.21 41.87 -29.90
N ASN A 2 42.40 40.96 -28.94
CA ASN A 2 43.33 41.07 -27.80
C ASN A 2 43.07 42.29 -26.90
N TYR A 3 42.60 42.02 -25.67
CA TYR A 3 43.15 42.48 -24.36
C TYR A 3 42.08 42.14 -23.29
N LEU A 4 42.04 40.93 -22.71
CA LEU A 4 42.87 40.39 -21.61
C LEU A 4 43.14 41.40 -20.47
N THR A 5 42.27 41.41 -19.46
CA THR A 5 42.58 41.90 -18.11
C THR A 5 42.73 40.70 -17.17
N LYS A 6 43.98 40.43 -16.78
CA LYS A 6 44.39 39.40 -15.82
C LYS A 6 44.08 39.88 -14.40
N MET A 7 43.23 39.16 -13.66
CA MET A 7 43.20 39.25 -12.20
C MET A 7 44.14 38.20 -11.63
N LYS A 8 45.21 38.65 -10.96
CA LYS A 8 46.18 37.78 -10.26
C LYS A 8 45.61 37.43 -8.88
N ILE A 9 45.39 36.14 -8.62
CA ILE A 9 45.14 35.61 -7.27
C ILE A 9 46.51 35.36 -6.63
N PRO A 10 46.80 35.86 -5.42
CA PRO A 10 48.03 35.54 -4.72
C PRO A 10 47.95 34.13 -4.12
N PHE A 11 48.92 33.29 -4.49
CA PHE A 11 49.22 32.02 -3.84
C PHE A 11 49.89 32.30 -2.49
N TYR A 12 49.26 31.89 -1.39
CA TYR A 12 49.94 31.65 -0.11
C TYR A 12 49.51 30.28 0.42
N LYS A 13 50.48 29.37 0.53
CA LYS A 13 50.52 28.18 1.37
C LYS A 13 51.98 28.00 1.78
N PRO A 14 52.33 27.27 2.87
CA PRO A 14 51.48 26.62 3.88
C PRO A 14 51.97 26.88 5.33
N LEU A 15 51.12 26.71 6.34
CA LEU A 15 51.46 25.98 7.58
C LEU A 15 50.24 25.85 8.50
N LEU A 16 50.05 24.64 9.03
CA LEU A 16 49.29 24.30 10.25
C LEU A 16 47.78 24.61 10.28
N ALA A 17 46.98 23.61 9.88
CA ALA A 17 45.73 23.28 10.56
C ALA A 17 45.36 21.82 10.22
N ALA A 18 46.22 20.89 10.63
CA ALA A 18 45.96 19.45 10.58
C ALA A 18 45.47 18.96 11.94
N THR A 19 44.33 19.44 12.44
CA THR A 19 43.69 18.90 13.66
C THR A 19 42.22 19.35 13.75
N SER A 20 41.34 18.84 12.86
CA SER A 20 39.88 18.82 13.13
C SER A 20 39.15 17.64 12.44
N ALA A 21 39.85 16.66 11.86
CA ALA A 21 39.22 15.52 11.22
C ALA A 21 39.16 14.25 12.10
N ALA A 22 39.32 14.40 13.43
CA ALA A 22 39.46 13.27 14.36
C ALA A 22 38.35 13.17 15.43
N ILE A 23 37.21 13.85 15.28
CA ILE A 23 36.10 13.77 16.25
C ILE A 23 34.79 13.20 15.65
N LEU A 24 34.76 12.85 14.35
CA LEU A 24 33.58 12.18 13.73
C LEU A 24 33.69 10.65 13.68
N ALA A 25 34.64 10.05 14.40
CA ALA A 25 34.82 8.59 14.48
C ALA A 25 34.59 8.05 15.91
N SER A 26 33.69 8.66 16.68
CA SER A 26 33.39 8.25 18.06
C SER A 26 31.90 8.11 18.36
N CYS A 27 31.11 7.66 17.38
CA CYS A 27 29.84 6.97 17.60
C CYS A 27 29.80 5.78 16.63
N GLY A 28 30.78 4.88 16.74
CA GLY A 28 30.67 3.57 16.10
C GLY A 28 29.49 2.84 16.75
N SER A 29 28.44 2.58 15.99
CA SER A 29 27.43 1.62 16.42
C SER A 29 28.16 0.30 16.71
N SER A 30 27.86 -0.33 17.83
CA SER A 30 28.28 -1.70 18.13
C SER A 30 27.56 -2.73 17.23
N ALA A 31 26.95 -2.30 16.13
CA ALA A 31 26.35 -3.18 15.16
C ALA A 31 27.48 -3.90 14.40
N PRO A 32 27.42 -5.23 14.27
CA PRO A 32 28.39 -5.97 13.46
C PRO A 32 28.42 -5.37 12.04
N ALA A 33 29.62 -5.26 11.46
CA ALA A 33 29.76 -4.85 10.07
C ALA A 33 28.99 -5.85 9.20
N ILE A 34 27.87 -5.41 8.62
CA ILE A 34 27.11 -6.20 7.65
C ILE A 34 27.97 -6.24 6.38
N VAL A 35 28.73 -7.31 6.21
CA VAL A 35 29.47 -7.56 4.99
C VAL A 35 28.47 -8.08 3.96
N SER A 36 27.96 -7.20 3.11
CA SER A 36 27.17 -7.58 1.94
C SER A 36 28.10 -8.18 0.88
N THR A 37 28.41 -9.47 1.00
CA THR A 37 29.01 -10.23 -0.11
C THR A 37 27.91 -10.56 -1.11
N PRO A 38 28.06 -10.27 -2.41
CA PRO A 38 27.15 -10.77 -3.42
C PRO A 38 26.99 -12.29 -3.28
N ILE A 39 25.77 -12.80 -3.40
CA ILE A 39 25.52 -14.25 -3.42
C ILE A 39 26.30 -14.81 -4.62
N ALA A 40 27.39 -15.50 -4.35
CA ALA A 40 28.18 -16.13 -5.41
C ALA A 40 27.33 -17.20 -6.09
N SER A 41 27.28 -17.16 -7.43
CA SER A 41 26.69 -18.20 -8.27
C SER A 41 25.19 -18.45 -8.06
N ILE A 42 24.37 -17.39 -7.98
CA ILE A 42 22.90 -17.50 -7.92
C ILE A 42 22.32 -18.35 -9.07
N ASP A 43 22.92 -18.26 -10.27
CA ASP A 43 22.56 -19.04 -11.46
C ASP A 43 22.83 -20.56 -11.32
N THR A 44 23.59 -20.96 -10.29
CA THR A 44 23.90 -22.37 -10.00
C THR A 44 23.05 -22.95 -8.86
N ILE A 45 22.24 -22.13 -8.21
CA ILE A 45 21.34 -22.58 -7.15
C ILE A 45 20.23 -23.43 -7.78
N PRO A 46 19.97 -24.66 -7.29
CA PRO A 46 18.87 -25.47 -7.77
C PRO A 46 17.54 -24.71 -7.66
N LEU A 47 16.81 -24.62 -8.76
CA LEU A 47 15.47 -24.03 -8.75
C LEU A 47 14.53 -24.89 -7.90
N LYS A 48 13.66 -24.23 -7.14
CA LYS A 48 12.50 -24.88 -6.53
C LYS A 48 11.54 -25.33 -7.63
N VAL A 49 11.56 -26.64 -7.93
CA VAL A 49 10.71 -27.25 -8.98
C VAL A 49 9.48 -27.98 -8.42
N THR A 50 9.32 -28.01 -7.10
CA THR A 50 8.16 -28.60 -6.41
C THR A 50 7.30 -27.52 -5.78
N ALA A 51 5.99 -27.78 -5.68
CA ALA A 51 5.07 -26.88 -5.00
C ALA A 51 5.48 -26.68 -3.53
N LEU A 52 5.21 -25.49 -2.99
CA LEU A 52 5.41 -25.21 -1.58
C LEU A 52 4.42 -26.05 -0.76
N THR A 53 4.90 -26.62 0.34
CA THR A 53 4.00 -27.11 1.40
C THR A 53 3.26 -25.93 2.02
N ASP A 54 2.11 -26.15 2.67
CA ASP A 54 1.36 -25.07 3.34
C ASP A 54 2.20 -24.30 4.36
N ALA A 55 3.08 -25.00 5.09
CA ALA A 55 4.01 -24.37 6.03
C ALA A 55 5.03 -23.46 5.30
N GLN A 56 5.60 -23.94 4.19
CA GLN A 56 6.49 -23.14 3.36
C GLN A 56 5.77 -21.96 2.72
N PHE A 57 4.52 -22.14 2.28
CA PHE A 57 3.72 -21.07 1.69
C PHE A 57 3.34 -20.01 2.73
N LYS A 58 3.12 -20.38 4.00
CA LYS A 58 2.84 -19.39 5.05
C LYS A 58 4.10 -18.66 5.55
N ASN A 59 5.26 -19.31 5.48
CA ASN A 59 6.55 -18.77 5.98
C ASN A 59 7.51 -18.31 4.87
N TRP A 60 7.09 -18.30 3.59
CA TRP A 60 7.99 -18.03 2.47
C TRP A 60 8.74 -16.69 2.56
N PRO A 61 8.16 -15.57 3.10
CA PRO A 61 8.87 -14.31 3.17
C PRO A 61 10.10 -14.36 4.08
N GLU A 62 10.11 -15.27 5.06
CA GLU A 62 11.18 -15.41 6.04
C GLU A 62 12.36 -16.27 5.54
N ALA A 63 12.12 -17.06 4.49
CA ALA A 63 13.03 -18.06 3.95
C ALA A 63 14.28 -17.46 3.26
N ASP A 64 15.31 -18.27 3.10
CA ASP A 64 16.56 -17.92 2.41
C ASP A 64 16.65 -18.64 1.04
N LEU A 65 17.03 -17.88 0.01
CA LEU A 65 17.12 -18.40 -1.35
C LEU A 65 18.16 -19.53 -1.51
N VAL A 66 19.29 -19.45 -0.81
CA VAL A 66 20.39 -20.41 -0.91
C VAL A 66 20.08 -21.69 -0.14
N TYR A 67 19.49 -21.58 1.04
CA TYR A 67 19.27 -22.73 1.93
C TYR A 67 17.92 -23.41 1.71
N ASP A 68 16.88 -22.62 1.42
CA ASP A 68 15.51 -23.13 1.28
C ASP A 68 15.06 -23.25 -0.18
N THR A 69 15.82 -22.69 -1.13
CA THR A 69 15.46 -22.50 -2.55
C THR A 69 14.22 -21.61 -2.75
N ILE A 70 13.80 -20.89 -1.71
CA ILE A 70 12.62 -20.03 -1.69
C ILE A 70 13.10 -18.57 -1.62
N PRO A 71 12.66 -17.67 -2.53
CA PRO A 71 13.16 -16.30 -2.61
C PRO A 71 12.53 -15.38 -1.54
N GLY A 72 12.82 -15.66 -0.26
CA GLY A 72 12.45 -14.80 0.87
C GLY A 72 13.54 -13.78 1.25
N MET A 73 13.29 -13.05 2.32
CA MET A 73 14.16 -12.00 2.88
C MET A 73 15.29 -12.55 3.77
N SER A 74 15.37 -13.87 3.94
CA SER A 74 16.39 -14.55 4.78
C SER A 74 16.35 -14.13 6.25
N VAL A 75 15.16 -13.82 6.77
CA VAL A 75 14.95 -13.32 8.13
C VAL A 75 15.20 -14.42 9.17
N ASP A 76 14.74 -15.65 8.92
CA ASP A 76 14.98 -16.78 9.84
C ASP A 76 16.48 -17.04 10.00
N ARG A 77 17.24 -16.95 8.90
CA ARG A 77 18.70 -17.04 8.92
C ARG A 77 19.35 -15.87 9.65
N ALA A 78 18.83 -14.65 9.46
CA ALA A 78 19.33 -13.48 10.18
C ALA A 78 19.28 -13.73 11.69
N TYR A 79 18.13 -14.14 12.24
CA TYR A 79 17.98 -14.40 13.68
C TYR A 79 18.75 -15.62 14.17
N SER A 80 18.78 -16.71 13.40
CA SER A 80 19.40 -17.97 13.85
C SER A 80 20.92 -18.00 13.72
N GLU A 81 21.50 -17.24 12.78
CA GLU A 81 22.93 -17.29 12.47
C GLU A 81 23.65 -15.95 12.63
N ILE A 82 23.11 -14.88 12.06
CA ILE A 82 23.83 -13.61 11.86
C ILE A 82 23.79 -12.75 13.12
N ILE A 83 22.60 -12.58 13.70
CA ILE A 83 22.36 -11.73 14.88
C ILE A 83 21.96 -12.53 16.12
N LYS A 84 22.15 -13.85 16.12
CA LYS A 84 21.75 -14.76 17.22
C LYS A 84 22.29 -14.38 18.60
N ASP A 85 23.49 -13.79 18.63
CA ASP A 85 24.18 -13.37 19.86
C ASP A 85 24.03 -11.87 20.13
N GLN A 86 23.22 -11.17 19.32
CA GLN A 86 22.97 -9.75 19.44
C GLN A 86 21.65 -9.51 20.18
N LYS A 87 21.62 -8.45 20.98
CA LYS A 87 20.39 -7.98 21.64
C LYS A 87 20.00 -6.63 21.04
N GLY A 88 18.84 -6.57 20.40
CA GLY A 88 18.29 -5.33 19.87
C GLY A 88 17.92 -4.34 20.98
N THR A 89 17.97 -3.05 20.68
CA THR A 89 17.33 -1.99 21.48
C THR A 89 15.90 -1.78 21.00
N LYS A 90 15.01 -1.35 21.90
CA LYS A 90 13.62 -1.08 21.51
C LYS A 90 13.58 0.06 20.51
N VAL A 91 12.87 -0.11 19.39
CA VAL A 91 12.67 0.92 18.36
C VAL A 91 11.18 1.14 18.15
N ILE A 92 10.76 2.40 18.12
CA ILE A 92 9.39 2.78 17.76
C ILE A 92 9.37 3.03 16.25
N VAL A 93 8.40 2.43 15.55
CA VAL A 93 8.21 2.56 14.12
C VAL A 93 6.84 3.19 13.87
N GLY A 94 6.81 4.41 13.34
CA GLY A 94 5.57 5.04 12.88
C GLY A 94 5.13 4.49 11.53
N VAL A 95 3.90 3.98 11.45
CA VAL A 95 3.31 3.41 10.23
C VAL A 95 2.33 4.42 9.64
N ILE A 96 2.77 5.19 8.64
CA ILE A 96 1.91 6.14 7.93
C ILE A 96 1.15 5.38 6.84
N ASP A 97 -0.03 4.89 7.18
CA ASP A 97 -0.88 4.08 6.31
C ASP A 97 -2.37 4.36 6.59
N SER A 98 -3.27 3.42 6.29
CA SER A 98 -4.71 3.57 6.44
C SER A 98 -5.24 3.42 7.87
N GLY A 99 -4.36 3.44 8.87
CA GLY A 99 -4.65 3.09 10.27
C GLY A 99 -4.24 1.66 10.61
N THR A 100 -4.30 1.30 11.89
CA THR A 100 -3.86 -0.02 12.38
C THR A 100 -4.87 -0.58 13.38
N ASP A 101 -5.24 -1.85 13.23
CA ASP A 101 -6.01 -2.57 14.25
C ASP A 101 -5.12 -2.86 15.47
N ILE A 102 -5.07 -1.89 16.38
CA ILE A 102 -4.30 -1.97 17.63
C ILE A 102 -4.80 -3.05 18.59
N GLU A 103 -5.99 -3.62 18.34
CA GLU A 103 -6.56 -4.71 19.13
C GLU A 103 -6.26 -6.10 18.54
N HIS A 104 -5.67 -6.16 17.34
CA HIS A 104 -5.40 -7.40 16.63
C HIS A 104 -4.57 -8.35 17.49
N GLU A 105 -4.97 -9.63 17.57
CA GLU A 105 -4.42 -10.59 18.54
C GLU A 105 -2.91 -10.81 18.42
N ASP A 106 -2.37 -10.64 17.21
CA ASP A 106 -0.95 -10.79 16.87
C ASP A 106 -0.13 -9.49 16.98
N LEU A 107 -0.80 -8.34 17.17
CA LEU A 107 -0.18 -7.00 17.19
C LEU A 107 -0.33 -6.25 18.52
N LYS A 108 -1.39 -6.48 19.28
CA LYS A 108 -1.69 -5.72 20.52
C LYS A 108 -0.55 -5.66 21.55
N ASN A 109 0.38 -6.62 21.52
CA ASN A 109 1.53 -6.66 22.44
C ASN A 109 2.75 -5.88 21.93
N VAL A 110 2.69 -5.34 20.72
CA VAL A 110 3.76 -4.55 20.07
C VAL A 110 3.25 -3.19 19.62
N ILE A 111 2.11 -2.72 20.12
CA ILE A 111 1.64 -1.35 19.88
C ILE A 111 2.34 -0.41 20.85
N TRP A 112 2.88 0.69 20.33
CA TRP A 112 3.51 1.74 21.12
C TRP A 112 2.44 2.48 21.94
N THR A 113 2.79 2.92 23.14
CA THR A 113 1.92 3.75 23.99
C THR A 113 2.66 5.03 24.35
N ASN A 114 2.03 6.19 24.13
CA ASN A 114 2.53 7.47 24.62
C ASN A 114 2.41 7.51 26.15
N GLU A 115 3.53 7.37 26.86
CA GLU A 115 3.55 7.41 28.34
C GLU A 115 3.42 8.84 28.89
N ASP A 116 3.59 9.85 28.04
CA ASP A 116 3.46 11.26 28.41
C ASP A 116 2.00 11.77 28.35
N GLU A 117 1.06 10.94 27.87
CA GLU A 117 -0.37 11.22 27.78
C GLU A 117 -1.21 10.49 28.85
N ILE A 118 -2.33 11.09 29.28
CA ILE A 118 -3.31 10.46 30.16
C ILE A 118 -4.56 10.08 29.34
N PRO A 119 -4.78 8.77 29.07
CA PRO A 119 -5.84 8.33 28.17
C PRO A 119 -7.24 8.87 28.50
N GLY A 120 -7.83 9.57 27.54
CA GLY A 120 -9.23 9.96 27.52
C GLY A 120 -9.56 11.15 28.44
N ASN A 121 -8.58 11.99 28.76
CA ASN A 121 -8.81 13.20 29.55
C ASN A 121 -9.21 14.41 28.67
N GLY A 122 -9.08 14.32 27.34
CA GLY A 122 -9.39 15.38 26.40
C GLY A 122 -8.37 16.53 26.41
N ILE A 123 -7.15 16.28 26.88
CA ILE A 123 -6.05 17.24 27.01
C ILE A 123 -4.85 16.70 26.23
N ASP A 124 -4.09 17.60 25.62
CA ASP A 124 -2.74 17.33 25.10
C ASP A 124 -1.77 17.53 26.28
N ASP A 125 -1.42 16.43 26.96
CA ASP A 125 -0.66 16.45 28.22
C ASP A 125 0.84 16.73 27.95
N ASP A 126 1.36 16.23 26.82
CA ASP A 126 2.76 16.39 26.43
C ASP A 126 3.04 17.70 25.64
N ASN A 127 1.98 18.42 25.26
CA ASN A 127 1.98 19.66 24.49
C ASN A 127 2.58 19.51 23.08
N ASN A 128 2.40 18.35 22.45
CA ASN A 128 2.87 18.07 21.10
C ASN A 128 1.91 18.56 19.99
N GLY A 129 0.69 18.99 20.35
CA GLY A 129 -0.36 19.46 19.45
C GLY A 129 -1.48 18.45 19.18
N TYR A 130 -1.41 17.24 19.73
CA TYR A 130 -2.32 16.12 19.47
C TYR A 130 -2.95 15.63 20.78
N ILE A 131 -4.25 15.85 20.91
CA ILE A 131 -4.99 15.50 22.14
C ILE A 131 -5.16 13.98 22.23
N ASP A 132 -4.75 13.39 23.36
CA ASP A 132 -4.94 11.96 23.65
C ASP A 132 -4.34 11.02 22.57
N ASP A 133 -3.16 11.32 22.01
CA ASP A 133 -2.49 10.53 20.95
C ASP A 133 -1.80 9.24 21.46
N ILE A 134 -2.57 8.44 22.22
CA ILE A 134 -2.07 7.30 23.01
C ILE A 134 -1.31 6.26 22.20
N HIS A 135 -1.74 5.99 20.96
CA HIS A 135 -1.12 4.96 20.11
C HIS A 135 -0.61 5.50 18.78
N GLY A 136 -0.68 6.82 18.58
CA GLY A 136 -0.46 7.49 17.30
C GLY A 136 -1.59 8.45 16.94
N TRP A 137 -1.68 8.82 15.66
CA TRP A 137 -2.58 9.89 15.23
C TRP A 137 -3.19 9.65 13.85
N ASN A 138 -4.51 9.86 13.74
CA ASN A 138 -5.24 9.76 12.49
C ASN A 138 -5.43 11.15 11.86
N PHE A 139 -4.61 11.45 10.86
CA PHE A 139 -4.64 12.71 10.11
C PHE A 139 -5.84 12.84 9.15
N LEU A 140 -6.55 11.77 8.82
CA LEU A 140 -7.78 11.84 8.02
C LEU A 140 -9.03 12.08 8.88
N GLY A 141 -8.92 11.89 10.20
CA GLY A 141 -10.06 11.98 11.11
C GLY A 141 -11.17 11.03 10.68
N ASP A 142 -12.36 11.58 10.43
CA ASP A 142 -13.54 10.80 10.02
C ASP A 142 -13.71 10.69 8.48
N ALA A 143 -12.75 11.19 7.71
CA ALA A 143 -12.79 11.08 6.25
C ALA A 143 -12.39 9.66 5.79
N VAL A 144 -13.28 9.01 5.05
CA VAL A 144 -13.06 7.69 4.43
C VAL A 144 -12.98 7.83 2.91
N ASP A 145 -14.00 8.46 2.34
CA ASP A 145 -14.11 8.72 0.92
C ASP A 145 -13.25 9.93 0.53
N GLU A 146 -12.23 9.75 -0.30
CA GLU A 146 -11.39 10.87 -0.76
C GLU A 146 -11.07 10.82 -2.25
N ASN A 147 -10.96 12.01 -2.84
CA ASN A 147 -10.49 12.22 -4.20
C ASN A 147 -8.97 12.02 -4.36
N LEU A 148 -8.56 11.68 -5.57
CA LEU A 148 -7.14 11.74 -5.92
C LEU A 148 -6.67 13.19 -6.02
N GLU A 149 -5.39 13.45 -5.75
CA GLU A 149 -4.81 14.81 -5.76
C GLU A 149 -5.08 15.56 -7.07
N PHE A 150 -4.89 14.91 -8.23
CA PHE A 150 -5.16 15.56 -9.52
C PHE A 150 -6.63 15.93 -9.71
N VAL A 151 -7.56 15.21 -9.07
CA VAL A 151 -9.01 15.51 -9.12
C VAL A 151 -9.29 16.77 -8.31
N ARG A 152 -8.68 16.90 -7.12
CA ARG A 152 -8.77 18.13 -6.30
C ARG A 152 -8.19 19.34 -7.02
N ILE A 153 -7.00 19.20 -7.61
CA ILE A 153 -6.36 20.24 -8.43
C ILE A 153 -7.25 20.63 -9.61
N TYR A 154 -7.77 19.64 -10.34
CA TYR A 154 -8.64 19.89 -11.49
C TYR A 154 -9.91 20.63 -11.05
N ARG A 155 -10.62 20.16 -10.01
CA ARG A 155 -11.80 20.81 -9.43
C ARG A 155 -11.51 22.27 -9.06
N LYS A 156 -10.42 22.53 -8.34
CA LYS A 156 -10.02 23.86 -7.87
C LYS A 156 -9.74 24.83 -9.01
N LEU A 157 -9.04 24.37 -10.06
CA LEU A 157 -8.54 25.24 -11.12
C LEU A 157 -9.48 25.34 -12.34
N LYS A 158 -10.42 24.39 -12.51
CA LYS A 158 -11.38 24.35 -13.62
C LYS A 158 -12.16 25.66 -13.80
N PRO A 159 -12.75 26.28 -12.76
CA PRO A 159 -13.47 27.55 -12.92
C PRO A 159 -12.59 28.70 -13.44
N LYS A 160 -11.27 28.64 -13.20
CA LYS A 160 -10.31 29.67 -13.61
C LYS A 160 -9.85 29.49 -15.06
N TYR A 161 -9.74 28.26 -15.56
CA TYR A 161 -9.02 27.96 -16.80
C TYR A 161 -9.81 27.24 -17.89
N GLU A 162 -11.00 26.73 -17.59
CA GLU A 162 -11.83 26.06 -18.59
C GLU A 162 -12.00 26.90 -19.86
N GLY A 163 -11.76 26.27 -21.01
CA GLY A 163 -11.87 26.90 -22.33
C GLY A 163 -10.78 27.91 -22.70
N LYS A 164 -9.81 28.20 -21.81
CA LYS A 164 -8.71 29.13 -22.13
C LYS A 164 -7.60 28.44 -22.91
N SER A 165 -7.03 29.14 -23.88
CA SER A 165 -5.81 28.74 -24.58
C SER A 165 -4.56 29.23 -23.84
N ALA A 166 -3.44 28.53 -24.01
CA ALA A 166 -2.15 28.93 -23.41
C ALA A 166 -1.74 30.37 -23.77
N SER A 167 -2.09 30.84 -24.98
CA SER A 167 -1.83 32.21 -25.43
C SER A 167 -2.61 33.29 -24.67
N ALA A 168 -3.71 32.93 -24.02
CA ALA A 168 -4.54 33.84 -23.23
C ALA A 168 -4.09 33.92 -21.75
N ILE A 169 -3.05 33.16 -21.36
CA ILE A 169 -2.57 33.07 -19.98
C ILE A 169 -1.39 34.01 -19.76
N SER A 170 -1.49 34.85 -18.71
CA SER A 170 -0.39 35.71 -18.30
C SER A 170 0.80 34.87 -17.81
N GLU A 171 2.00 35.42 -17.93
CA GLU A 171 3.24 34.75 -17.49
C GLU A 171 3.18 34.27 -16.04
N ALA A 172 2.65 35.10 -15.14
CA ALA A 172 2.50 34.77 -13.72
C ALA A 172 1.56 33.57 -13.43
N ASN A 173 0.68 33.20 -14.36
CA ASN A 173 -0.28 32.11 -14.20
C ASN A 173 0.08 30.87 -15.05
N ARG A 174 1.22 30.87 -15.76
CA ARG A 174 1.56 29.79 -16.71
C ARG A 174 1.76 28.45 -16.01
N GLU A 175 2.47 28.41 -14.89
CA GLU A 175 2.75 27.18 -14.16
C GLU A 175 1.45 26.55 -13.61
N GLU A 176 0.59 27.37 -13.01
CA GLU A 176 -0.73 26.91 -12.51
C GLU A 176 -1.63 26.43 -13.65
N PHE A 177 -1.58 27.08 -14.83
CA PHE A 177 -2.30 26.61 -16.01
C PHE A 177 -1.77 25.29 -16.56
N ILE A 178 -0.44 25.08 -16.56
CA ILE A 178 0.16 23.79 -16.94
C ILE A 178 -0.32 22.70 -15.99
N LEU A 179 -0.26 22.94 -14.68
CA LEU A 179 -0.76 22.02 -13.67
C LEU A 179 -2.25 21.68 -13.89
N TYR A 180 -3.09 22.67 -14.19
CA TYR A 180 -4.49 22.45 -14.55
C TYR A 180 -4.64 21.54 -15.78
N LYS A 181 -3.86 21.77 -16.84
CA LYS A 181 -3.92 20.96 -18.07
C LYS A 181 -3.44 19.53 -17.85
N ASP A 182 -2.43 19.33 -17.03
CA ASP A 182 -1.93 18.00 -16.67
C ASP A 182 -2.97 17.25 -15.82
N ALA A 183 -3.55 17.92 -14.83
CA ALA A 183 -4.61 17.37 -13.99
C ALA A 183 -5.88 17.03 -14.81
N GLU A 184 -6.29 17.90 -15.75
CA GLU A 184 -7.41 17.65 -16.67
C GLU A 184 -7.14 16.44 -17.58
N ALA A 185 -5.92 16.31 -18.10
CA ALA A 185 -5.55 15.19 -18.96
C ALA A 185 -5.59 13.85 -18.19
N GLU A 186 -4.99 13.81 -16.99
CA GLU A 186 -4.99 12.61 -16.14
C GLU A 186 -6.41 12.27 -15.67
N TYR A 187 -7.21 13.27 -15.28
CA TYR A 187 -8.61 13.09 -14.91
C TYR A 187 -9.43 12.42 -16.02
N ASN A 188 -9.40 13.00 -17.23
CA ASN A 188 -10.17 12.46 -18.35
C ASN A 188 -9.74 11.04 -18.71
N LYS A 189 -8.43 10.77 -18.66
CA LYS A 189 -7.88 9.44 -18.91
C LYS A 189 -8.37 8.44 -17.86
N LYS A 190 -8.18 8.74 -16.57
CA LYS A 190 -8.54 7.84 -15.46
C LYS A 190 -10.04 7.59 -15.38
N LEU A 191 -10.86 8.63 -15.58
CA LEU A 191 -12.31 8.47 -15.60
C LEU A 191 -12.77 7.58 -16.74
N THR A 192 -12.21 7.78 -17.94
CA THR A 192 -12.53 6.93 -19.10
C THR A 192 -12.11 5.48 -18.87
N GLU A 193 -10.89 5.26 -18.37
CA GLU A 193 -10.37 3.92 -18.05
C GLU A 193 -11.25 3.21 -17.00
N ALA A 194 -11.58 3.90 -15.89
CA ALA A 194 -12.40 3.34 -14.82
C ALA A 194 -13.83 3.01 -15.29
N GLN A 195 -14.46 3.89 -16.07
CA GLN A 195 -15.80 3.65 -16.62
C GLN A 195 -15.83 2.49 -17.62
N GLN A 196 -14.81 2.40 -18.49
CA GLN A 196 -14.70 1.30 -19.45
C GLN A 196 -14.48 -0.03 -18.75
N ASN A 197 -13.57 -0.07 -17.78
CA ASN A 197 -13.31 -1.28 -16.98
C ASN A 197 -14.56 -1.69 -16.20
N LEU A 198 -15.22 -0.75 -15.52
CA LEU A 198 -16.46 -1.02 -14.80
C LEU A 198 -17.53 -1.65 -15.71
N ALA A 199 -17.79 -1.05 -16.87
CA ALA A 199 -18.74 -1.58 -17.84
C ALA A 199 -18.34 -2.97 -18.36
N GLN A 200 -17.05 -3.17 -18.62
CA GLN A 200 -16.51 -4.45 -19.06
C GLN A 200 -16.70 -5.55 -18.00
N TYR A 201 -16.33 -5.29 -16.74
CA TYR A 201 -16.48 -6.27 -15.66
C TYR A 201 -17.95 -6.57 -15.36
N GLN A 202 -18.82 -5.56 -15.37
CA GLN A 202 -20.28 -5.76 -15.25
C GLN A 202 -20.84 -6.63 -16.38
N GLN A 203 -20.38 -6.41 -17.62
CA GLN A 203 -20.78 -7.23 -18.75
C GLN A 203 -20.27 -8.68 -18.62
N ILE A 204 -19.01 -8.88 -18.24
CA ILE A 204 -18.43 -10.21 -18.00
C ILE A 204 -19.23 -10.93 -16.91
N LYS A 205 -19.47 -10.27 -15.77
CA LYS A 205 -20.24 -10.83 -14.65
C LYS A 205 -21.64 -11.24 -15.09
N SER A 206 -22.35 -10.35 -15.80
CA SER A 206 -23.71 -10.63 -16.29
C SER A 206 -23.75 -11.87 -17.20
N GLN A 207 -22.79 -12.00 -18.13
CA GLN A 207 -22.67 -13.18 -18.98
C GLN A 207 -22.33 -14.45 -18.19
N LEU A 208 -21.41 -14.36 -17.24
CA LEU A 208 -20.99 -15.47 -16.40
C LEU A 208 -22.12 -15.97 -15.51
N VAL A 209 -22.85 -15.07 -14.85
CA VAL A 209 -24.02 -15.40 -14.02
C VAL A 209 -25.10 -16.08 -14.86
N ALA A 210 -25.43 -15.54 -16.04
CA ALA A 210 -26.44 -16.16 -16.92
C ALA A 210 -26.03 -17.58 -17.36
N ALA A 211 -24.76 -17.76 -17.73
CA ALA A 211 -24.23 -19.07 -18.09
C ALA A 211 -24.25 -20.05 -16.91
N HIS A 212 -23.81 -19.59 -15.74
CA HIS A 212 -23.79 -20.36 -14.51
C HIS A 212 -25.21 -20.82 -14.14
N GLN A 213 -26.18 -19.91 -14.08
CA GLN A 213 -27.58 -20.24 -13.76
C GLN A 213 -28.17 -21.30 -14.72
N ALA A 214 -27.91 -21.17 -16.02
CA ALA A 214 -28.41 -22.14 -17.01
C ALA A 214 -27.80 -23.54 -16.81
N VAL A 215 -26.50 -23.61 -16.50
CA VAL A 215 -25.79 -24.88 -16.25
C VAL A 215 -26.17 -25.46 -14.88
N SER A 216 -26.20 -24.66 -13.83
CA SER A 216 -26.64 -25.07 -12.50
C SER A 216 -28.05 -25.66 -12.54
N SER A 217 -28.96 -25.04 -13.31
CA SER A 217 -30.32 -25.56 -13.51
C SER A 217 -30.33 -26.92 -14.21
N GLN A 218 -29.46 -27.13 -15.20
CA GLN A 218 -29.36 -28.39 -15.94
C GLN A 218 -28.73 -29.51 -15.10
N LEU A 219 -27.77 -29.18 -14.24
CA LEU A 219 -27.07 -30.12 -13.37
C LEU A 219 -27.77 -30.34 -12.02
N GLY A 220 -28.68 -29.45 -11.64
CA GLY A 220 -29.38 -29.47 -10.36
C GLY A 220 -28.52 -29.07 -9.15
N LYS A 221 -27.41 -28.33 -9.37
CA LYS A 221 -26.51 -27.88 -8.31
C LYS A 221 -25.68 -26.67 -8.74
N GLU A 222 -25.33 -25.82 -7.77
CA GLU A 222 -24.52 -24.62 -8.01
C GLU A 222 -23.02 -24.92 -8.08
N ASP A 223 -22.50 -25.81 -7.22
CA ASP A 223 -21.09 -26.18 -7.27
C ASP A 223 -20.89 -27.47 -8.08
N TYR A 224 -20.39 -27.32 -9.31
CA TYR A 224 -20.10 -28.40 -10.23
C TYR A 224 -18.63 -28.42 -10.66
N THR A 225 -18.07 -29.61 -10.72
CA THR A 225 -16.70 -29.85 -11.17
C THR A 225 -16.56 -29.70 -12.68
N ILE A 226 -15.32 -29.52 -13.14
CA ILE A 226 -14.99 -29.50 -14.57
C ILE A 226 -15.47 -30.78 -15.28
N ASP A 227 -15.36 -31.93 -14.64
CA ASP A 227 -15.72 -33.20 -15.27
C ASP A 227 -17.24 -33.40 -15.38
N GLU A 228 -18.00 -32.90 -14.40
CA GLU A 228 -19.47 -32.85 -14.50
C GLU A 228 -19.91 -31.88 -15.61
N LEU A 229 -19.26 -30.73 -15.72
CA LEU A 229 -19.51 -29.78 -16.80
C LEU A 229 -19.20 -30.39 -18.17
N LYS A 230 -18.08 -31.12 -18.31
CA LYS A 230 -17.73 -31.85 -19.54
C LYS A 230 -18.76 -32.93 -19.88
N ALA A 231 -19.25 -33.67 -18.88
CA ALA A 231 -20.22 -34.74 -19.08
C ALA A 231 -21.64 -34.24 -19.41
N MET A 232 -21.99 -33.02 -19.01
CA MET A 232 -23.30 -32.40 -19.28
C MET A 232 -23.62 -32.37 -20.79
N GLN A 233 -24.82 -32.82 -21.17
CA GLN A 233 -25.29 -32.67 -22.54
C GLN A 233 -25.77 -31.23 -22.79
N ALA A 234 -25.24 -30.58 -23.82
CA ALA A 234 -25.59 -29.21 -24.19
C ALA A 234 -25.62 -29.09 -25.72
N THR A 235 -26.72 -29.51 -26.34
CA THR A 235 -26.89 -29.50 -27.81
C THR A 235 -27.70 -28.31 -28.31
N ALA A 236 -28.51 -27.69 -27.45
CA ALA A 236 -29.28 -26.50 -27.77
C ALA A 236 -28.50 -25.22 -27.46
N GLN A 237 -28.65 -24.20 -28.31
CA GLN A 237 -28.19 -22.84 -28.01
C GLN A 237 -29.19 -22.13 -27.08
N PRO A 238 -28.73 -21.29 -26.13
CA PRO A 238 -27.34 -20.87 -25.89
C PRO A 238 -26.51 -21.81 -24.98
N LEU A 239 -27.10 -22.91 -24.49
CA LEU A 239 -26.48 -23.77 -23.46
C LEU A 239 -25.13 -24.37 -23.90
N SER A 240 -24.97 -24.70 -25.19
CA SER A 240 -23.68 -25.17 -25.73
C SER A 240 -22.57 -24.11 -25.65
N GLN A 241 -22.91 -22.83 -25.86
CA GLN A 241 -21.96 -21.73 -25.74
C GLN A 241 -21.60 -21.46 -24.27
N TYR A 242 -22.59 -21.49 -23.39
CA TYR A 242 -22.37 -21.35 -21.94
C TYR A 242 -21.46 -22.43 -21.38
N LYS A 243 -21.69 -23.69 -21.77
CA LYS A 243 -20.80 -24.80 -21.41
C LYS A 243 -19.36 -24.54 -21.84
N ALA A 244 -19.14 -24.09 -23.08
CA ALA A 244 -17.80 -23.83 -23.60
C ALA A 244 -17.09 -22.70 -22.82
N MET A 245 -17.80 -21.60 -22.54
CA MET A 245 -17.28 -20.48 -21.76
C MET A 245 -16.90 -20.90 -20.33
N LEU A 246 -17.79 -21.62 -19.65
CA LEU A 246 -17.58 -22.08 -18.29
C LEU A 246 -16.42 -23.08 -18.19
N LEU A 247 -16.24 -23.95 -19.20
CA LEU A 247 -15.08 -24.85 -19.26
C LEU A 247 -13.77 -24.07 -19.36
N GLN A 248 -13.73 -23.03 -20.20
CA GLN A 248 -12.55 -22.17 -20.31
C GLN A 248 -12.26 -21.47 -18.99
N ILE A 249 -13.28 -20.95 -18.31
CA ILE A 249 -13.09 -20.26 -17.03
C ILE A 249 -12.62 -21.25 -15.96
N GLN A 250 -13.29 -22.38 -15.77
CA GLN A 250 -12.90 -23.38 -14.77
C GLN A 250 -11.48 -23.93 -14.98
N GLN A 251 -10.97 -23.95 -16.21
CA GLN A 251 -9.59 -24.35 -16.48
C GLN A 251 -8.54 -23.33 -16.03
N ASN A 252 -8.93 -22.06 -15.85
CA ASN A 252 -8.04 -20.96 -15.54
C ASN A 252 -8.25 -20.38 -14.13
N VAL A 253 -9.34 -20.74 -13.44
CA VAL A 253 -9.56 -20.38 -12.03
C VAL A 253 -9.12 -21.54 -11.14
N ASN A 254 -8.49 -21.22 -10.00
CA ASN A 254 -8.00 -22.22 -9.06
C ASN A 254 -9.12 -22.85 -8.21
N GLU A 255 -10.32 -22.25 -8.21
CA GLU A 255 -11.46 -22.67 -7.40
C GLU A 255 -12.64 -23.13 -8.28
N ASN A 256 -13.78 -22.45 -8.19
CA ASN A 256 -15.01 -22.80 -8.89
C ASN A 256 -15.68 -21.57 -9.51
N ILE A 257 -16.78 -21.78 -10.24
CA ILE A 257 -17.51 -20.70 -10.91
C ILE A 257 -18.14 -19.71 -9.93
N PRO A 258 -18.81 -20.15 -8.83
CA PRO A 258 -19.30 -19.23 -7.80
C PRO A 258 -18.22 -18.28 -7.27
N LYS A 259 -17.01 -18.79 -6.96
CA LYS A 259 -15.90 -17.95 -6.52
C LYS A 259 -15.45 -16.97 -7.60
N ALA A 260 -15.33 -17.43 -8.85
CA ALA A 260 -14.98 -16.55 -9.96
C ALA A 260 -16.00 -15.41 -10.16
N ILE A 261 -17.30 -15.65 -9.86
CA ILE A 261 -18.32 -14.60 -9.88
C ILE A 261 -18.13 -13.62 -8.73
N GLU A 262 -17.79 -14.10 -7.53
CA GLU A 262 -17.51 -13.28 -6.35
C GLU A 262 -16.24 -12.40 -6.56
N GLU A 263 -15.20 -12.94 -7.18
CA GLU A 263 -13.99 -12.16 -7.51
C GLU A 263 -14.28 -10.99 -8.46
N LEU A 264 -15.27 -11.14 -9.35
CA LEU A 264 -15.72 -10.05 -10.21
C LEU A 264 -16.44 -8.95 -9.44
N ASP A 265 -17.05 -9.25 -8.28
CA ASP A 265 -17.64 -8.22 -7.42
C ASP A 265 -16.58 -7.28 -6.88
N GLY A 266 -15.46 -7.81 -6.36
CA GLY A 266 -14.36 -6.95 -5.89
C GLY A 266 -13.80 -6.03 -6.97
N ALA A 267 -13.68 -6.51 -8.22
CA ALA A 267 -13.27 -5.67 -9.33
C ALA A 267 -14.31 -4.60 -9.69
N ILE A 268 -15.60 -4.96 -9.68
CA ILE A 268 -16.69 -4.02 -9.94
C ILE A 268 -16.74 -2.95 -8.86
N ASP A 269 -16.67 -3.32 -7.59
CA ASP A 269 -16.68 -2.40 -6.44
C ASP A 269 -15.50 -1.44 -6.54
N TYR A 270 -14.28 -1.95 -6.76
CA TYR A 270 -13.09 -1.12 -6.97
C TYR A 270 -13.28 -0.05 -8.05
N TYR A 271 -13.73 -0.42 -9.26
CA TYR A 271 -13.94 0.57 -10.32
C TYR A 271 -15.18 1.44 -10.08
N SER A 272 -16.17 0.94 -9.35
CA SER A 272 -17.34 1.73 -8.94
C SER A 272 -16.92 2.86 -8.01
N ASP A 273 -16.10 2.55 -7.00
CA ASP A 273 -15.60 3.50 -6.02
C ASP A 273 -14.66 4.52 -6.66
N GLN A 274 -13.81 4.08 -7.59
CA GLN A 274 -12.99 4.99 -8.40
C GLN A 274 -13.87 6.06 -9.09
N VAL A 275 -14.99 5.66 -9.70
CA VAL A 275 -15.87 6.60 -10.42
C VAL A 275 -16.71 7.44 -9.46
N LYS A 276 -17.27 6.84 -8.41
CA LYS A 276 -18.24 7.48 -7.50
C LYS A 276 -17.60 8.34 -6.41
N ILE A 277 -16.38 7.97 -6.00
CA ILE A 277 -15.65 8.59 -4.90
C ILE A 277 -14.40 9.26 -5.46
N ASN A 278 -13.41 8.47 -5.89
CA ASN A 278 -12.06 9.02 -6.10
C ASN A 278 -11.98 10.04 -7.25
N LEU A 279 -12.76 9.84 -8.32
CA LEU A 279 -12.83 10.68 -9.51
C LEU A 279 -14.10 11.55 -9.55
N ASN A 280 -14.90 11.57 -8.49
CA ASN A 280 -16.12 12.36 -8.46
C ASN A 280 -15.83 13.83 -8.13
N LEU A 281 -16.03 14.72 -9.10
CA LEU A 281 -15.79 16.15 -8.93
C LEU A 281 -16.78 16.84 -7.98
N ASP A 282 -17.95 16.24 -7.74
CA ASP A 282 -18.98 16.80 -6.85
C ASP A 282 -18.76 16.39 -5.38
N LEU A 283 -17.94 15.37 -5.13
CA LEU A 283 -17.55 14.95 -3.79
C LEU A 283 -16.37 15.80 -3.28
N ASN A 284 -16.38 16.20 -2.01
CA ASN A 284 -15.23 16.79 -1.34
C ASN A 284 -14.94 16.05 -0.02
N GLY A 285 -14.31 14.88 -0.11
CA GLY A 285 -14.03 14.01 1.02
C GLY A 285 -13.27 14.69 2.16
N ARG A 286 -12.25 15.45 1.76
CA ARG A 286 -11.38 16.22 2.65
C ARG A 286 -12.05 17.32 3.46
N GLU A 287 -13.31 17.68 3.18
CA GLU A 287 -14.04 18.67 3.97
C GLU A 287 -14.16 18.27 5.44
N LEU A 288 -14.31 16.97 5.72
CA LEU A 288 -14.43 16.43 7.07
C LEU A 288 -13.11 16.48 7.87
N VAL A 289 -11.97 16.52 7.18
CA VAL A 289 -10.64 16.57 7.82
C VAL A 289 -10.43 17.90 8.54
N GLY A 290 -11.01 18.98 8.00
CA GLY A 290 -10.90 20.32 8.56
C GLY A 290 -9.53 20.98 8.37
N ASP A 291 -8.71 20.45 7.46
CA ASP A 291 -7.35 20.92 7.20
C ASP A 291 -7.25 21.80 5.93
N ASN A 292 -6.10 22.43 5.77
CA ASN A 292 -5.73 23.19 4.59
C ASN A 292 -4.63 22.48 3.79
N PRO A 293 -4.97 21.82 2.65
CA PRO A 293 -3.99 21.10 1.82
C PRO A 293 -2.90 22.01 1.24
N ASP A 294 -3.19 23.30 1.12
CA ASP A 294 -2.28 24.27 0.51
C ASP A 294 -1.32 24.90 1.52
N ASP A 295 -1.43 24.56 2.81
CA ASP A 295 -0.58 25.07 3.88
C ASP A 295 0.20 23.95 4.58
N LEU A 296 1.49 23.82 4.25
CA LEU A 296 2.39 22.84 4.87
C LEU A 296 2.68 23.10 6.36
N SER A 297 2.25 24.26 6.88
CA SER A 297 2.33 24.57 8.31
C SER A 297 1.07 24.16 9.07
N ASP A 298 0.00 23.79 8.37
CA ASP A 298 -1.19 23.22 9.00
C ASP A 298 -0.87 21.83 9.55
N ARG A 299 -1.14 21.65 10.83
CA ARG A 299 -0.76 20.48 11.64
C ARG A 299 -1.82 20.08 12.65
N ASN A 300 -2.82 20.94 12.88
CA ASN A 300 -3.76 20.79 13.98
C ASN A 300 -5.10 20.26 13.46
N TYR A 301 -5.08 19.07 12.87
CA TYR A 301 -6.24 18.40 12.28
C TYR A 301 -6.18 16.89 12.50
N GLY A 302 -7.30 16.20 12.24
CA GLY A 302 -7.43 14.77 12.51
C GLY A 302 -7.92 14.48 13.93
N ASN A 303 -7.73 13.24 14.39
CA ASN A 303 -8.12 12.79 15.72
C ASN A 303 -7.24 11.63 16.21
N ASN A 304 -7.43 11.20 17.46
CA ASN A 304 -6.70 10.08 18.06
C ASN A 304 -7.27 8.70 17.73
N ASN A 305 -8.25 8.60 16.83
CA ASN A 305 -8.85 7.32 16.46
C ASN A 305 -8.04 6.64 15.35
N VAL A 306 -6.95 5.97 15.73
CA VAL A 306 -6.02 5.26 14.83
C VAL A 306 -6.63 4.02 14.14
N MET A 307 -7.82 3.57 14.58
CA MET A 307 -8.59 2.51 13.93
C MET A 307 -9.59 3.05 12.90
N GLY A 308 -9.66 4.36 12.71
CA GLY A 308 -10.60 5.00 11.80
C GLY A 308 -12.06 4.94 12.28
N PRO A 309 -12.98 5.63 11.59
CA PRO A 309 -14.36 5.81 12.04
C PRO A 309 -15.25 4.57 11.84
N GLU A 310 -14.83 3.60 11.02
CA GLU A 310 -15.65 2.45 10.62
C GLU A 310 -15.39 1.21 11.49
N ALA A 311 -16.45 0.63 12.04
CA ALA A 311 -16.37 -0.47 13.00
C ALA A 311 -16.00 -1.83 12.39
N ASP A 312 -16.16 -2.00 11.07
CA ASP A 312 -15.83 -3.26 10.38
C ASP A 312 -14.32 -3.42 10.11
N LYS A 313 -13.53 -2.37 10.35
CA LYS A 313 -12.07 -2.33 10.19
C LYS A 313 -11.62 -2.60 8.75
N GLU A 314 -12.49 -2.47 7.75
CA GLU A 314 -12.15 -2.76 6.35
C GLU A 314 -11.08 -1.79 5.81
N ASN A 315 -11.21 -0.50 6.11
CA ASN A 315 -10.28 0.53 5.63
C ASN A 315 -8.89 0.43 6.26
N ILE A 316 -8.76 -0.14 7.46
CA ILE A 316 -7.48 -0.24 8.19
C ILE A 316 -6.73 -1.56 7.92
N LYS A 317 -7.27 -2.43 7.06
CA LYS A 317 -6.64 -3.74 6.75
C LYS A 317 -5.23 -3.60 6.18
N HIS A 318 -5.00 -2.61 5.32
CA HIS A 318 -3.70 -2.41 4.69
C HIS A 318 -2.64 -2.01 5.72
N GLY A 319 -2.89 -0.99 6.53
CA GLY A 319 -1.97 -0.57 7.59
C GLY A 319 -1.76 -1.65 8.65
N THR A 320 -2.81 -2.39 9.03
CA THR A 320 -2.70 -3.56 9.91
C THR A 320 -1.79 -4.65 9.33
N HIS A 321 -1.92 -4.93 8.03
CA HIS A 321 -1.07 -5.89 7.33
C HIS A 321 0.40 -5.43 7.27
N VAL A 322 0.64 -4.14 7.01
CA VAL A 322 1.98 -3.53 7.03
C VAL A 322 2.60 -3.62 8.43
N ALA A 323 1.85 -3.25 9.47
CA ALA A 323 2.28 -3.37 10.86
C ALA A 323 2.61 -4.83 11.24
N GLY A 324 1.81 -5.78 10.76
CA GLY A 324 2.06 -7.22 10.88
C GLY A 324 3.40 -7.65 10.31
N ILE A 325 3.69 -7.28 9.06
CA ILE A 325 4.98 -7.58 8.41
C ILE A 325 6.14 -7.01 9.24
N ILE A 326 6.00 -5.81 9.81
CA ILE A 326 7.07 -5.17 10.58
C ILE A 326 7.29 -5.89 11.91
N ALA A 327 6.23 -6.08 12.70
CA ALA A 327 6.33 -6.28 14.14
C ALA A 327 5.49 -7.42 14.72
N ALA A 328 4.71 -8.16 13.92
CA ALA A 328 3.91 -9.28 14.43
C ALA A 328 4.74 -10.19 15.35
N GLN A 329 4.15 -10.57 16.49
CA GLN A 329 4.91 -11.14 17.57
C GLN A 329 5.49 -12.50 17.19
N ARG A 330 6.82 -12.55 17.01
CA ARG A 330 7.47 -13.79 16.59
C ARG A 330 7.28 -14.94 17.60
N ASN A 331 7.00 -16.14 17.08
CA ASN A 331 6.92 -17.43 17.78
C ASN A 331 5.79 -17.54 18.84
N ASN A 332 4.70 -16.79 18.71
CA ASN A 332 3.53 -16.90 19.58
C ASN A 332 2.50 -17.96 19.10
N GLY A 333 2.67 -18.50 17.88
CA GLY A 333 1.76 -19.48 17.27
C GLY A 333 0.49 -18.88 16.66
N ILE A 334 0.42 -17.55 16.54
CA ILE A 334 -0.65 -16.79 15.90
C ILE A 334 -0.06 -16.16 14.64
N GLY A 335 -0.85 -16.08 13.57
CA GLY A 335 -0.49 -15.32 12.37
C GLY A 335 0.89 -15.65 11.78
N MET A 336 1.71 -14.62 11.61
CA MET A 336 3.05 -14.69 11.03
C MET A 336 4.11 -14.10 11.96
N ASN A 337 5.36 -14.44 11.73
CA ASN A 337 6.47 -13.78 12.40
C ASN A 337 6.77 -12.44 11.71
N GLY A 338 6.64 -11.32 12.42
CA GLY A 338 7.06 -10.01 11.89
C GLY A 338 8.59 -9.93 11.76
N VAL A 339 9.09 -9.16 10.81
CA VAL A 339 10.51 -9.08 10.44
C VAL A 339 11.38 -8.67 11.62
N ALA A 340 10.93 -7.70 12.42
CA ALA A 340 11.70 -7.15 13.54
C ALA A 340 11.21 -7.66 14.90
N GLN A 341 12.15 -7.98 15.79
CA GLN A 341 11.92 -8.16 17.21
C GLN A 341 12.33 -6.90 17.97
N ASN A 342 11.71 -6.67 19.13
CA ASN A 342 11.95 -5.50 19.98
C ASN A 342 11.62 -4.17 19.28
N VAL A 343 10.50 -4.16 18.56
CA VAL A 343 9.92 -2.97 17.94
C VAL A 343 8.52 -2.74 18.49
N GLU A 344 8.09 -1.49 18.49
CA GLU A 344 6.71 -1.10 18.75
C GLU A 344 6.16 -0.28 17.58
N ILE A 345 4.89 -0.47 17.26
CA ILE A 345 4.18 0.22 16.18
C ILE A 345 3.44 1.42 16.76
N MET A 346 3.79 2.60 16.27
CA MET A 346 2.98 3.81 16.40
C MET A 346 2.07 3.90 15.18
N ALA A 347 0.76 3.90 15.42
CA ALA A 347 -0.30 3.71 14.45
C ALA A 347 -0.74 4.99 13.73
#